data_AF-M6VFT2-F1
#
_entry.id   AF-M6VFT2-F1
#
_cell.length_a   1.000
_cell.length_b   1.000
_cell.length_c   1.000
_cell.angle_alpha   90.00
_cell.angle_beta   90.00
_cell.angle_gamma   90.00
#
_symmetry.space_group_name_H-M   'P 1'
#
loop_
_entity.id
_entity.type
_entity.pdbx_description
1 polymer ?
#
loop_
_entity_poly.entity_id
_entity_poly.type
_entity_poly.pdbx_seq_one_letter_code
_entity_poly.pdbx_strand_id
1 'polypeptide(L)'
;MGHLLASLIIFPILGFLYMFFSWICGGNTGWRQNFRASTAVFSVFWAILFLQNFGGLIHIYLGIWIGIASTVYVPFLFFLVLTSYLKAPVKRTAIVLCVFTIILLYLQYSKMDSYMKDHKDVENTDSQKSVAKEKEMQKDRETTEIIRKAMEKARVEEQR
;
A
#
# COMPACT_ATOMS: atom_id res chain seq x y z
N MET A 1 5.73 -22.34 -17.05
CA MET A 1 6.05 -21.77 -18.38
C MET A 1 5.68 -20.29 -18.51
N GLY A 2 4.50 -19.85 -18.06
CA GLY A 2 4.05 -18.45 -18.22
C GLY A 2 4.95 -17.38 -17.57
N HIS A 3 5.53 -17.63 -16.39
CA HIS A 3 6.38 -16.65 -15.71
C HIS A 3 7.74 -16.40 -16.40
N LEU A 4 8.28 -17.41 -17.10
CA LEU A 4 9.53 -17.25 -17.85
C LEU A 4 9.32 -16.42 -19.13
N LEU A 5 8.20 -16.66 -19.84
CA LEU A 5 7.78 -15.85 -20.98
C LEU A 5 7.48 -14.40 -20.59
N ALA A 6 6.79 -14.18 -19.47
CA ALA A 6 6.53 -12.84 -18.95
C ALA A 6 7.84 -12.10 -18.62
N SER A 7 8.78 -12.78 -17.97
CA SER A 7 10.11 -12.22 -17.65
C SER A 7 10.88 -11.80 -18.91
N LEU A 8 10.86 -12.65 -19.95
CA LEU A 8 11.53 -12.41 -21.24
C LEU A 8 11.01 -11.14 -21.94
N ILE A 9 9.75 -10.77 -21.70
CA ILE A 9 9.12 -9.57 -22.28
C ILE A 9 9.33 -8.34 -21.38
N ILE A 10 9.26 -8.50 -20.06
CA ILE A 10 9.37 -7.41 -19.09
C ILE A 10 10.77 -6.79 -19.07
N PHE A 11 11.82 -7.60 -19.13
CA PHE A 11 13.21 -7.11 -19.09
C PHE A 11 13.55 -6.14 -20.24
N PRO A 12 13.25 -6.47 -21.52
CA PRO A 12 13.43 -5.54 -22.63
C PRO A 12 12.63 -4.24 -22.47
N ILE A 13 11.36 -4.33 -22.03
CA ILE A 13 10.50 -3.16 -21.84
C ILE A 13 11.11 -2.20 -20.80
N LEU A 14 11.65 -2.71 -19.70
CA LEU A 14 12.34 -1.90 -18.69
C LEU A 14 13.56 -1.18 -19.25
N GLY A 15 14.33 -1.83 -20.13
CA GLY A 15 15.45 -1.22 -20.85
C GLY A 15 15.01 -0.07 -21.76
N PHE A 16 13.94 -0.28 -22.55
CA PHE A 16 13.36 0.75 -23.41
C PHE A 16 12.81 1.93 -22.62
N LEU A 17 12.15 1.67 -21.49
CA LEU A 17 11.65 2.72 -20.59
C LEU A 17 12.80 3.60 -20.09
N TYR A 18 13.90 2.98 -19.66
CA TYR A 18 15.07 3.72 -19.19
C TYR A 18 15.74 4.53 -20.31
N MET A 19 15.78 3.97 -21.52
CA MET A 19 16.27 4.67 -22.70
C MET A 19 15.41 5.90 -23.04
N PHE A 20 14.08 5.81 -22.87
CA PHE A 20 13.16 6.93 -23.02
C PHE A 20 13.41 8.02 -21.96
N PHE A 21 13.58 7.64 -20.69
CA PHE A 21 13.96 8.60 -19.64
C PHE A 21 15.33 9.24 -19.88
N SER A 22 16.31 8.46 -20.33
CA SER A 22 17.63 8.97 -20.71
C SER A 22 17.51 9.98 -21.85
N TRP A 23 16.71 9.68 -22.87
CA TRP A 23 16.46 10.58 -23.99
C TRP A 23 15.80 11.90 -23.56
N ILE A 24 14.74 11.84 -22.74
CA ILE A 24 14.09 13.05 -22.18
C ILE A 24 15.09 13.88 -21.37
N CYS A 25 15.88 13.22 -20.53
CA CYS A 25 16.87 13.88 -19.69
C CYS A 25 18.07 14.40 -20.51
N GLY A 26 18.24 13.99 -21.77
CA GLY A 26 19.35 14.36 -22.64
C GLY A 26 20.64 13.57 -22.40
N GLY A 27 20.53 12.36 -21.85
CA GLY A 27 21.63 11.42 -21.63
C GLY A 27 21.88 10.49 -22.82
N ASN A 28 22.79 9.54 -22.62
CA ASN A 28 23.13 8.54 -23.62
C ASN A 28 21.98 7.54 -23.84
N THR A 29 21.56 7.35 -25.08
CA THR A 29 20.49 6.43 -25.48
C THR A 29 21.00 5.06 -25.94
N GLY A 30 22.27 4.73 -25.71
CA GLY A 30 22.82 3.42 -26.03
C GLY A 30 22.13 2.27 -25.30
N TRP A 31 21.57 1.30 -26.04
CA TRP A 31 20.79 0.18 -25.51
C TRP A 31 21.51 -0.56 -24.36
N ARG A 32 22.75 -0.99 -24.57
CA ARG A 32 23.51 -1.79 -23.60
C ARG A 32 23.70 -1.07 -22.26
N GLN A 33 23.90 0.25 -22.29
CA GLN A 33 24.08 1.06 -21.08
C GLN A 33 22.74 1.26 -20.36
N ASN A 34 21.68 1.61 -21.10
CA ASN A 34 20.34 1.80 -20.53
C ASN A 34 19.77 0.52 -19.94
N PHE A 35 19.96 -0.63 -20.61
CA PHE A 35 19.53 -1.93 -20.10
C PHE A 35 20.28 -2.34 -18.82
N ARG A 36 21.57 -2.02 -18.73
CA ARG A 36 22.37 -2.31 -17.52
C ARG A 36 21.98 -1.40 -16.36
N ALA A 37 21.75 -0.11 -16.66
CA ALA A 37 21.24 0.89 -15.75
C ALA A 37 19.86 0.50 -15.20
N SER A 38 18.93 0.12 -16.08
CA SER A 38 17.59 -0.30 -15.70
C SER A 38 17.65 -1.51 -14.78
N THR A 39 18.41 -2.54 -15.15
CA THR A 39 18.53 -3.77 -14.34
C THR A 39 19.05 -3.46 -12.94
N ALA A 40 20.05 -2.59 -12.80
CA ALA A 40 20.61 -2.21 -11.50
C ALA A 40 19.61 -1.45 -10.62
N VAL A 41 18.86 -0.49 -11.19
CA VAL A 41 17.89 0.28 -10.41
C VAL A 41 16.67 -0.55 -10.07
N PHE A 42 16.15 -1.33 -11.01
CA PHE A 42 14.99 -2.18 -10.78
C PHE A 42 15.30 -3.35 -9.84
N SER A 43 16.52 -3.90 -9.84
CA SER A 43 16.88 -4.94 -8.85
C SER A 43 16.87 -4.40 -7.43
N VAL A 44 17.39 -3.18 -7.22
CA VAL A 44 17.36 -2.52 -5.92
C VAL A 44 15.93 -2.16 -5.52
N PHE A 45 15.13 -1.65 -6.46
CA PHE A 45 13.72 -1.35 -6.24
C PHE A 45 12.92 -2.59 -5.83
N TRP A 46 13.13 -3.73 -6.51
CA TRP A 46 12.48 -5.00 -6.16
C TRP A 46 12.89 -5.50 -4.78
N ALA A 47 14.17 -5.42 -4.42
CA ALA A 47 14.64 -5.80 -3.09
C ALA A 47 14.00 -4.94 -2.00
N ILE A 48 13.88 -3.64 -2.25
CA ILE A 48 13.22 -2.68 -1.36
C ILE A 48 11.73 -3.00 -1.19
N LEU A 49 11.01 -3.28 -2.29
CA LEU A 49 9.60 -3.66 -2.23
C LEU A 49 9.40 -4.97 -1.46
N PHE A 50 10.30 -5.93 -1.65
CA PHE A 50 10.31 -7.17 -0.89
C PHE A 50 10.47 -6.88 0.61
N LEU A 51 11.48 -6.09 0.98
CA LEU A 51 11.70 -5.66 2.37
C LEU A 51 10.48 -4.92 2.95
N GLN A 52 9.85 -4.03 2.16
CA GLN A 52 8.67 -3.30 2.58
C GLN A 52 7.49 -4.24 2.85
N ASN A 53 7.28 -5.24 2.01
CA ASN A 53 6.20 -6.21 2.15
C ASN A 53 6.42 -7.10 3.40
N PHE A 54 7.63 -7.60 3.60
CA PHE A 54 7.98 -8.35 4.81
C PHE A 54 7.90 -7.50 6.08
N GLY A 55 8.43 -6.28 6.03
CA GLY A 55 8.35 -5.33 7.14
C GLY A 55 6.92 -4.98 7.50
N GLY A 56 6.05 -4.78 6.51
CA GLY A 56 4.63 -4.51 6.70
C GLY A 56 3.85 -5.70 7.29
N LEU A 57 4.21 -6.94 6.93
CA LEU A 57 3.61 -8.15 7.50
C LEU A 57 3.97 -8.36 8.97
N ILE A 58 5.20 -8.01 9.37
CA ILE A 58 5.66 -8.12 10.76
C ILE A 58 5.12 -6.96 11.60
N HIS A 59 5.20 -5.73 11.09
CA HIS A 59 4.73 -4.53 11.78
C HIS A 59 4.39 -3.42 10.78
N ILE A 60 3.13 -2.98 10.76
CA ILE A 60 2.65 -1.95 9.80
C ILE A 60 3.55 -0.71 9.78
N TYR A 61 4.00 -0.23 10.94
CA TYR A 61 4.91 0.92 11.02
C TYR A 61 6.28 0.68 10.37
N LEU A 62 6.84 -0.53 10.43
CA LEU A 62 8.11 -0.84 9.76
C LEU A 62 7.94 -0.80 8.24
N GLY A 63 6.85 -1.36 7.73
CA GLY A 63 6.49 -1.26 6.31
C GLY A 63 6.32 0.19 5.85
N ILE A 64 5.72 1.05 6.68
CA ILE A 64 5.56 2.48 6.40
C ILE A 64 6.93 3.19 6.36
N TRP A 65 7.78 3.00 7.36
CA TRP A 65 9.11 3.62 7.40
C TRP A 65 10.00 3.20 6.23
N ILE A 66 9.98 1.91 5.88
CA ILE A 66 10.69 1.41 4.69
C ILE A 66 10.12 2.08 3.44
N GLY A 67 8.79 2.17 3.31
CA GLY A 67 8.14 2.86 2.20
C GLY A 67 8.57 4.32 2.05
N ILE A 68 8.61 5.07 3.16
CA ILE A 68 9.06 6.47 3.18
C ILE A 68 10.53 6.56 2.74
N ALA A 69 11.41 5.76 3.33
CA ALA A 69 12.83 5.76 2.94
C ALA A 69 13.02 5.45 1.44
N SER A 70 12.20 4.55 0.91
CA SER A 70 12.19 4.15 -0.51
C SER A 70 11.80 5.29 -1.43
N THR A 71 10.84 6.14 -1.04
CA THR A 71 10.42 7.30 -1.85
C THR A 71 11.51 8.34 -2.06
N VAL A 72 12.51 8.39 -1.18
CA VAL A 72 13.68 9.27 -1.35
C VAL A 72 14.79 8.54 -2.09
N TYR A 73 15.04 7.29 -1.69
CA TYR A 73 16.19 6.53 -2.16
C TYR A 73 16.07 6.09 -3.64
N VAL A 74 14.88 5.69 -4.09
CA VAL A 74 14.67 5.24 -5.47
C VAL A 74 14.86 6.38 -6.48
N PRO A 75 14.25 7.57 -6.29
CA PRO A 75 14.56 8.73 -7.13
C PRO A 75 16.04 9.12 -7.07
N PHE A 76 16.68 9.06 -5.90
CA PHE A 76 18.09 9.38 -5.77
C PHE A 76 18.99 8.46 -6.62
N LEU A 77 18.73 7.14 -6.60
CA LEU A 77 19.44 6.20 -7.47
C LEU A 77 19.18 6.48 -8.95
N PHE A 78 17.93 6.79 -9.31
CA PHE A 78 17.55 7.13 -10.67
C PHE A 78 18.33 8.35 -11.18
N PHE A 79 18.47 9.37 -10.34
CA PHE A 79 19.26 10.57 -10.62
C PHE A 79 20.75 10.29 -10.79
N LEU A 80 21.35 9.51 -9.89
CA LEU A 80 22.78 9.15 -9.99
C LEU A 80 23.07 8.37 -11.28
N VAL A 81 22.20 7.43 -11.64
CA VAL A 81 22.38 6.63 -12.86
C VAL A 81 22.23 7.50 -14.11
N LEU A 82 21.26 8.41 -14.14
CA LEU A 82 21.08 9.31 -15.29
C LEU A 82 22.24 10.30 -15.43
N THR A 83 22.68 10.91 -14.33
CA THR A 83 23.71 11.97 -14.36
C THR A 83 25.13 11.42 -14.46
N SER A 84 25.49 10.43 -13.62
CA SER A 84 26.86 9.90 -13.56
C SER A 84 27.14 8.82 -14.59
N TYR A 85 26.17 7.93 -14.85
CA TYR A 85 26.39 6.78 -15.73
C TYR A 85 25.96 7.05 -17.18
N LEU A 86 24.80 7.69 -17.38
CA LEU A 86 24.28 8.05 -18.71
C LEU A 86 24.64 9.46 -19.15
N LYS A 87 25.39 10.22 -18.33
CA LYS A 87 25.89 11.58 -18.63
C LYS A 87 24.79 12.60 -18.98
N ALA A 88 23.59 12.43 -18.44
CA ALA A 88 22.50 13.37 -18.65
C ALA A 88 22.77 14.71 -17.90
N PRO A 89 22.37 15.86 -18.47
CA PRO A 89 22.48 17.15 -17.81
C PRO A 89 21.67 17.20 -16.51
N VAL A 90 22.32 17.67 -15.44
CA VAL A 90 21.78 17.73 -14.08
C VAL A 90 20.48 18.55 -14.02
N LYS A 91 20.44 19.73 -14.67
CA LYS A 91 19.29 20.64 -14.63
C LYS A 91 18.00 19.98 -15.15
N ARG A 92 18.08 19.26 -16.28
CA ARG A 92 16.91 18.58 -16.87
C ARG A 92 16.52 17.36 -16.05
N THR A 93 17.51 16.57 -15.63
CA THR A 93 17.28 15.37 -14.83
C THR A 93 16.59 15.68 -13.50
N ALA A 94 16.98 16.77 -12.84
CA ALA A 94 16.35 17.19 -11.58
C ALA A 94 14.87 17.55 -11.74
N ILE A 95 14.47 18.17 -12.85
CA ILE A 95 13.06 18.51 -13.14
C ILE A 95 12.24 17.24 -13.30
N VAL A 96 12.71 16.31 -14.14
CA VAL A 96 12.05 15.01 -14.36
C VAL A 96 11.96 14.24 -13.04
N LEU A 97 13.01 14.29 -12.23
CA LEU A 97 13.03 13.65 -10.92
C LEU A 97 12.03 14.28 -9.95
N CYS A 98 11.90 15.60 -9.91
CA CYS A 98 10.91 16.27 -9.06
C CYS A 98 9.49 15.80 -9.39
N VAL A 99 9.14 15.77 -10.68
CA VAL A 99 7.84 15.27 -11.14
C VAL A 99 7.64 13.80 -10.74
N PHE A 100 8.66 12.96 -10.94
CA PHE A 100 8.62 11.56 -10.57
C PHE A 100 8.42 11.34 -9.06
N THR A 101 9.15 12.09 -8.22
CA THR A 101 9.02 12.03 -6.76
C THR A 101 7.63 12.47 -6.30
N ILE A 102 7.02 13.50 -6.90
CA ILE A 102 5.65 13.92 -6.58
C ILE A 102 4.65 12.79 -6.88
N ILE A 103 4.80 12.09 -8.01
CA ILE A 103 3.95 10.95 -8.36
C ILE A 103 4.11 9.81 -7.34
N LEU A 104 5.35 9.51 -6.93
CA LEU A 104 5.61 8.49 -5.91
C LEU A 104 5.01 8.87 -4.55
N LEU A 105 5.11 10.14 -4.14
CA LEU A 105 4.50 10.64 -2.91
C LEU A 105 2.97 10.51 -2.97
N TYR A 106 2.36 10.87 -4.09
CA TYR A 106 0.92 10.70 -4.30
C TYR A 106 0.49 9.23 -4.19
N LEU A 107 1.26 8.30 -4.77
CA LEU A 107 0.99 6.87 -4.66
C LEU A 107 1.09 6.36 -3.22
N GLN A 108 2.09 6.79 -2.44
CA GLN A 108 2.17 6.42 -1.03
C GLN A 108 1.01 7.01 -0.21
N TYR A 109 0.65 8.27 -0.48
CA TYR A 109 -0.48 8.93 0.19
C TYR A 109 -1.79 8.19 -0.08
N SER A 110 -2.06 7.82 -1.33
CA SER A 110 -3.27 7.07 -1.71
C SER A 110 -3.34 5.71 -1.00
N LYS A 111 -2.21 5.00 -0.86
CA LYS A 111 -2.17 3.76 -0.07
C LYS A 111 -2.50 4.01 1.40
N MET A 112 -1.92 5.05 1.99
CA MET A 112 -2.15 5.40 3.39
C MET A 112 -3.60 5.79 3.67
N ASP A 113 -4.24 6.55 2.77
CA ASP A 113 -5.67 6.87 2.86
C ASP A 113 -6.56 5.60 2.81
N SER A 114 -6.21 4.64 1.94
CA SER A 114 -6.90 3.35 1.87
C SER A 114 -6.77 2.56 3.17
N TYR A 115 -5.57 2.47 3.75
CA TYR A 115 -5.36 1.78 5.03
C TYR A 115 -6.15 2.46 6.16
N MET A 116 -6.22 3.79 6.16
CA MET A 116 -6.94 4.54 7.19
C MET A 116 -8.46 4.37 7.06
N LYS A 117 -8.99 4.29 5.84
CA LYS A 117 -10.40 3.98 5.57
C LYS A 117 -10.77 2.57 5.98
N ASP A 118 -9.97 1.56 5.61
CA ASP A 118 -10.22 0.17 6.00
C ASP A 118 -10.24 0.02 7.54
N HIS A 119 -9.31 0.67 8.25
CA HIS A 119 -9.32 0.68 9.71
C HIS A 119 -10.59 1.32 10.29
N LYS A 120 -11.05 2.42 9.71
CA LYS A 120 -12.26 3.13 10.16
C LYS A 120 -13.54 2.33 9.87
N ASP A 121 -13.57 1.61 8.76
CA ASP A 121 -14.70 0.75 8.40
C ASP A 121 -14.77 -0.51 9.29
N VAL A 122 -13.62 -1.09 9.64
CA VAL A 122 -13.53 -2.18 10.63
C VAL A 122 -14.00 -1.71 12.01
N GLU A 123 -13.54 -0.54 12.47
CA GLU A 123 -13.95 0.03 13.76
C GLU A 123 -15.45 0.33 13.81
N ASN A 124 -16.02 0.90 12.74
CA ASN A 124 -17.46 1.14 12.62
C ASN A 124 -18.28 -0.16 12.61
N THR A 125 -17.77 -1.21 11.95
CA THR A 125 -18.46 -2.51 11.87
C THR A 125 -18.49 -3.19 13.24
N ASP A 126 -17.40 -3.16 13.99
CA ASP A 126 -17.34 -3.72 15.35
C ASP A 126 -18.20 -2.92 16.34
N SER A 127 -18.26 -1.60 16.20
CA SER A 127 -19.17 -0.73 16.97
C SER A 127 -20.64 -1.05 16.68
N GLN A 128 -21.00 -1.25 15.41
CA GLN A 128 -22.37 -1.58 15.05
C GLN A 128 -22.79 -2.98 15.53
N LYS A 129 -21.85 -3.93 15.52
CA LYS A 129 -22.04 -5.30 16.03
C LYS A 129 -22.19 -5.34 17.55
N SER A 130 -21.45 -4.50 18.28
CA SER A 130 -21.58 -4.41 19.74
C SER A 130 -22.93 -3.79 20.16
N VAL A 131 -23.36 -2.73 19.46
CA VAL A 131 -24.68 -2.10 19.68
C VAL A 131 -25.84 -3.05 19.37
N ALA A 132 -25.73 -3.86 18.31
CA ALA A 132 -26.76 -4.86 17.98
C ALA A 132 -26.89 -5.94 19.07
N LYS A 133 -25.75 -6.42 19.59
CA LYS A 133 -25.70 -7.42 20.67
C LYS A 133 -26.28 -6.90 21.99
N GLU A 134 -26.04 -5.62 22.31
CA GLU A 134 -26.59 -4.98 23.50
C GLU A 134 -28.13 -4.83 23.42
N LYS A 135 -28.66 -4.43 22.27
CA LYS A 135 -30.12 -4.38 22.03
C LYS A 135 -30.78 -5.74 22.13
N GLU A 136 -30.13 -6.79 21.66
CA GLU A 136 -30.64 -8.16 21.73
C GLU A 136 -30.68 -8.66 23.18
N MET A 137 -29.62 -8.42 23.97
CA MET A 137 -29.60 -8.73 25.41
C MET A 137 -30.66 -7.97 26.20
N GLN A 138 -30.92 -6.70 25.85
CA GLN A 138 -31.94 -5.90 26.54
C GLN A 138 -33.35 -6.40 26.24
N LYS A 139 -33.63 -6.77 24.98
CA LYS A 139 -34.91 -7.38 24.59
C LYS A 139 -35.13 -8.73 25.29
N ASP A 140 -34.08 -9.52 25.47
CA ASP A 140 -34.17 -10.83 26.14
C ASP A 140 -34.43 -10.68 27.65
N ARG A 141 -33.82 -9.67 28.29
CA ARG A 141 -34.11 -9.30 29.69
C ARG A 141 -35.55 -8.84 29.88
N GLU A 142 -36.04 -7.94 29.02
CA GLU A 142 -37.41 -7.46 29.07
C GLU A 142 -38.42 -8.59 28.86
N THR A 143 -38.14 -9.49 27.91
CA THR A 143 -39.00 -10.66 27.64
C THR A 143 -39.03 -11.61 28.84
N THR A 144 -37.89 -11.86 29.47
CA THR A 144 -37.79 -12.70 30.67
C THR A 144 -38.56 -12.09 31.85
N GLU A 145 -38.48 -10.77 32.04
CA GLU A 145 -39.25 -10.07 33.08
C GLU A 145 -40.75 -10.08 32.84
N ILE A 146 -41.19 -9.96 31.59
CA ILE A 146 -42.61 -10.06 31.22
C ILE A 146 -43.13 -11.47 31.51
N ILE A 147 -42.39 -12.52 31.11
CA ILE A 147 -42.75 -13.91 31.40
C ILE A 147 -42.80 -14.16 32.90
N ARG A 148 -41.82 -13.66 33.66
CA ARG A 148 -41.79 -13.78 35.13
C ARG A 148 -43.03 -13.14 35.77
N LYS A 149 -43.36 -11.91 35.38
CA LYS A 149 -44.55 -11.20 35.89
C LYS A 149 -45.86 -11.91 35.51
N ALA A 150 -45.97 -12.44 34.30
CA ALA A 150 -47.13 -13.20 33.85
C ALA A 150 -47.31 -14.50 34.66
N MET A 151 -46.21 -15.21 34.92
CA MET A 151 -46.22 -16.46 35.70
C MET A 151 -46.55 -16.20 37.18
N GLU A 152 -46.05 -15.10 37.75
CA GLU A 152 -46.38 -14.67 39.11
C GLU A 152 -47.86 -14.31 39.23
N LYS A 153 -48.41 -13.61 38.24
CA LYS A 153 -49.85 -13.26 38.18
C LYS A 153 -50.74 -14.51 38.05
N ALA A 154 -50.37 -15.47 37.21
CA ALA A 154 -51.09 -16.73 37.06
C ALA A 154 -51.11 -17.56 38.36
N ARG A 155 -50.00 -17.62 39.10
CA ARG A 155 -49.93 -18.32 40.39
C ARG A 155 -50.78 -17.67 41.48
N VAL A 156 -50.89 -16.34 41.46
CA VAL A 156 -51.75 -15.60 42.40
C VAL A 156 -53.24 -15.80 42.06
N GLU A 157 -53.59 -15.96 40.78
CA GLU A 157 -54.95 -16.29 40.34
C GLU A 157 -55.33 -17.76 40.63
N GLU A 158 -54.39 -18.71 40.58
CA GLU A 158 -54.63 -20.13 40.94
C GLU A 158 -54.79 -20.39 42.45
N GLN A 159 -54.33 -19.48 43.32
CA GLN A 159 -54.45 -19.60 44.78
C GLN A 159 -55.72 -18.93 45.35
N ARG A 160 -56.62 -18.44 44.49
CA ARG A 160 -57.87 -17.76 44.87
C ARG A 160 -59.09 -18.61 44.54
#